data_AF-A0A9E5TWX6-F1
#
_entry.id   AF-A0A9E5TWX6-F1
#
_cell.length_a   1.000
_cell.length_b   1.000
_cell.length_c   1.000
_cell.angle_alpha   90.00
_cell.angle_beta   90.00
_cell.angle_gamma   90.00
#
_symmetry.space_group_name_H-M   'P 1'
#
loop_
_entity.id
_entity.type
_entity.pdbx_description
1 polymer ?
#
loop_
_entity_poly.entity_id
_entity_poly.type
_entity_poly.pdbx_seq_one_letter_code
_entity_poly.pdbx_strand_id
1 'polypeptide(L)' 'MTIRVPEVSPRTLGEVFMFFEYAVSYSGCLYGVDAFNQPGVELGKQYTYGLMGRQGYAPPAQTG' A
#
# COMPACT_ATOMS: atom_id res chain seq x y z
N MET A 1 0.09 -11.26 19.14
CA MET A 1 -1.26 -11.62 18.68
C MET A 1 -1.17 -12.87 17.83
N THR A 2 -2.13 -13.79 17.93
CA THR A 2 -2.18 -15.01 17.13
C THR A 2 -3.61 -15.20 16.63
N ILE A 3 -3.78 -15.35 15.31
CA ILE A 3 -5.06 -15.74 14.71
C ILE A 3 -4.97 -17.23 14.39
N ARG A 4 -5.94 -18.00 14.87
CA ARG A 4 -6.04 -19.43 14.59
C ARG A 4 -7.21 -19.65 13.66
N VAL A 5 -7.00 -20.49 12.66
CA VAL A 5 -8.01 -20.92 11.71
C VAL A 5 -8.13 -22.45 11.76
N PRO A 6 -9.34 -23.00 11.52
CA PRO A 6 -9.56 -24.44 11.62
C PRO A 6 -8.81 -25.23 10.55
N GLU A 7 -8.69 -24.68 9.34
CA GLU A 7 -7.98 -25.29 8.21
C GLU A 7 -7.52 -24.23 7.21
N VAL A 8 -6.61 -24.61 6.31
CA VAL A 8 -6.25 -23.78 5.14
C VAL A 8 -7.12 -24.18 3.98
N SER A 9 -8.19 -23.43 3.76
CA SER A 9 -9.10 -23.61 2.62
C SER A 9 -9.43 -22.26 1.97
N PRO A 10 -9.87 -22.22 0.70
CA PRO A 10 -10.19 -20.98 0.02
C PRO A 10 -11.20 -20.10 0.77
N ARG A 11 -12.18 -20.72 1.43
CA ARG A 11 -13.15 -20.03 2.29
C ARG A 11 -12.46 -19.33 3.46
N THR A 12 -11.72 -20.10 4.25
CA THR A 12 -11.06 -19.60 5.46
C THR A 12 -10.00 -18.54 5.13
N LEU A 13 -9.31 -18.69 3.99
CA LEU A 13 -8.37 -17.69 3.51
C LEU A 13 -9.07 -16.39 3.11
N GLY A 14 -10.23 -16.46 2.44
CA GLY A 14 -11.06 -15.30 2.13
C GLY A 14 -11.52 -14.55 3.38
N GLU A 15 -11.93 -15.28 4.43
CA GLU A 15 -12.29 -14.69 5.73
C GLU A 15 -11.10 -13.96 6.37
N VAL A 16 -9.90 -14.55 6.32
CA VAL A 16 -8.67 -13.93 6.84
C VAL A 16 -8.29 -12.67 6.05
N PHE A 17 -8.43 -12.69 4.72
CA PHE A 17 -8.18 -11.51 3.89
C PHE A 17 -9.14 -10.38 4.23
N MET A 18 -10.45 -10.65 4.26
CA MET A 18 -11.45 -9.66 4.66
C MET A 18 -11.20 -9.11 6.07
N PHE A 19 -10.81 -9.98 7.01
CA PHE A 19 -10.47 -9.55 8.37
C PHE A 19 -9.34 -8.51 8.36
N PHE A 20 -8.26 -8.76 7.63
CA PHE A 20 -7.13 -7.82 7.57
C PHE A 20 -7.44 -6.56 6.75
N GLU A 21 -8.23 -6.65 5.68
CA GLU A 21 -8.71 -5.48 4.93
C GLU A 21 -9.50 -4.52 5.82
N TYR A 22 -10.41 -5.05 6.64
CA TYR A 22 -11.11 -4.24 7.64
C TYR A 22 -10.16 -3.70 8.70
N ALA A 23 -9.26 -4.53 9.24
CA ALA A 23 -8.30 -4.09 10.26
C ALA A 23 -7.44 -2.92 9.77
N VAL A 24 -6.93 -2.99 8.53
CA VAL A 24 -6.17 -1.89 7.90
C VAL A 24 -7.04 -0.65 7.76
N SER A 25 -8.26 -0.79 7.25
CA SER A 25 -9.19 0.33 7.09
C SER A 25 -9.47 1.05 8.41
N TYR A 26 -9.78 0.31 9.48
CA TYR A 26 -10.00 0.88 10.81
C TYR A 26 -8.73 1.50 11.39
N SER A 27 -7.56 0.89 11.17
CA SER A 27 -6.29 1.44 11.63
C SER A 27 -5.98 2.78 10.96
N GLY A 28 -6.30 2.97 9.67
CA GLY A 28 -6.15 4.25 8.99
C GLY A 28 -6.96 5.34 9.68
N CYS A 29 -8.25 5.08 9.92
CA CYS A 29 -9.10 5.99 10.68
C CYS A 29 -8.53 6.31 12.07
N LEU A 30 -8.04 5.29 12.79
CA LEU A 30 -7.48 5.46 14.14
C LEU A 30 -6.20 6.31 14.15
N TYR A 31 -5.34 6.14 13.14
CA TYR A 31 -4.08 6.86 13.02
C TYR A 31 -4.20 8.20 12.28
N GLY A 32 -5.40 8.58 11.84
CA GLY A 32 -5.60 9.79 11.04
C GLY A 32 -4.93 9.72 9.66
N VAL A 33 -4.78 8.52 9.12
CA VAL A 33 -4.21 8.24 7.80
C VAL A 33 -5.31 7.73 6.87
N ASP A 34 -5.32 8.20 5.63
CA ASP A 34 -6.20 7.66 4.61
C ASP A 34 -5.66 6.30 4.12
N ALA A 35 -6.31 5.22 4.54
CA ALA A 35 -5.92 3.85 4.20
C ALA A 35 -6.13 3.48 2.72
N PHE A 36 -6.79 4.35 1.94
CA PHE A 36 -7.18 4.06 0.55
C PHE A 36 -6.37 4.85 -0.48
N ASN A 37 -5.39 5.64 -0.05
CA ASN A 37 -4.51 6.39 -0.95
C ASN A 37 -3.06 5.85 -0.96
N GLN A 38 -2.28 6.29 -1.94
CA GLN A 38 -0.90 5.83 -2.14
C GLN A 38 0.00 6.87 -2.82
N PRO A 39 0.13 8.10 -2.28
CA PRO A 39 0.89 9.18 -2.92
C PRO A 39 2.37 8.83 -3.16
N GLY A 40 2.98 8.07 -2.24
CA GLY A 40 4.37 7.64 -2.36
C GLY A 40 4.64 6.72 -3.56
N VAL A 41 3.64 5.96 -4.01
CA VAL A 41 3.77 5.05 -5.17
C VAL A 41 3.91 5.85 -6.45
N GLU A 42 3.04 6.84 -6.65
CA GLU A 42 3.10 7.69 -7.86
C GLU A 42 4.36 8.56 -7.86
N LEU A 43 4.76 9.08 -6.70
CA LEU A 43 6.03 9.79 -6.56
C LEU A 43 7.23 8.90 -6.91
N GLY A 44 7.26 7.65 -6.41
CA GLY A 44 8.30 6.68 -6.71
C GLY A 44 8.39 6.36 -8.22
N LYS A 45 7.25 6.25 -8.90
CA LYS A 45 7.21 6.08 -10.36
C LYS A 45 7.77 7.30 -11.09
N GLN A 46 7.36 8.51 -10.70
CA GLN A 46 7.85 9.75 -11.30
C GLN A 46 9.37 9.86 -11.20
N TYR A 47 9.93 9.58 -10.01
CA TYR A 47 11.38 9.63 -9.80
C TYR A 47 12.10 8.57 -10.62
N THR A 48 11.60 7.34 -10.64
CA THR A 48 12.19 6.26 -11.43
C THR A 48 12.19 6.61 -12.93
N TYR A 49 11.06 7.08 -13.46
CA TYR A 49 10.96 7.46 -14.87
C TYR A 49 11.81 8.67 -15.24
N GLY A 50 11.90 9.68 -14.37
CA GLY A 50 12.79 10.82 -14.55
C GLY A 50 14.26 10.42 -14.57
N LEU A 51 14.69 9.55 -13.65
CA LEU A 51 16.06 9.01 -13.61
C LEU A 51 16.39 8.13 -14.81
N MET A 52 15.41 7.40 -15.35
CA MET A 52 15.57 6.60 -16.58
C MET A 52 15.48 7.44 -17.86
N GLY A 53 15.28 8.77 -17.78
CA GLY A 53 15.21 9.65 -18.93
C GLY A 53 13.96 9.46 -19.81
N ARG A 54 12.86 8.96 -19.25
CA ARG A 54 11.61 8.75 -19.98
C ARG A 54 10.99 10.10 -20.37
N GLN A 55 10.62 10.26 -21.64
CA GLN A 55 9.98 11.47 -22.14
C GLN A 55 8.74 11.84 -21.31
N GLY A 56 8.62 13.12 -20.93
CA GLY A 56 7.50 13.64 -20.14
C GLY A 56 7.67 13.54 -18.62
N TYR A 57 8.78 13.00 -18.11
CA TYR A 57 9.09 12.95 -16.68
C TYR A 57 10.37 13.73 -16.37
N ALA A 58 10.33 14.59 -15.36
CA ALA A 58 11.50 15.32 -14.88
C ALA A 58 12.23 14.49 -13.80
N PRO A 59 13.58 14.47 -13.80
CA PRO A 59 14.32 13.88 -12.69
C PRO A 59 14.05 14.64 -11.39
N PRO A 60 14.06 13.95 -10.23
CA PRO A 60 13.91 14.61 -8.94
C PRO A 60 14.98 15.70 -8.75
N ALA A 61 14.58 16.84 -8.18
CA ALA A 61 15.52 17.90 -7.84
C ALA A 61 16.55 17.35 -6.84
N GLN A 62 17.84 17.52 -7.15
CA GLN A 62 18.91 17.20 -6.21
C GLN A 62 18.90 18.26 -5.10
N THR A 63 18.30 17.95 -3.96
CA THR A 63 18.46 18.76 -2.76
C THR A 63 19.88 18.48 -2.24
N GLY A 64 20.76 19.48 -2.36
CA GLY A 64 22.10 19.48 -1.76
C GLY A 64 22.07 19.72 -0.26
#